data_AF-A0A2J8U5Q8-F1
#
_entry.id   AF-A0A2J8U5Q8-F1
#
_cell.length_a   1.000
_cell.length_b   1.000
_cell.length_c   1.000
_cell.angle_alpha   90.00
_cell.angle_beta   90.00
_cell.angle_gamma   90.00
#
_symmetry.space_group_name_H-M   'P 1'
#
loop_
_entity.id
_entity.type
_entity.pdbx_description
1 polymer ?
#
loop_
_entity_poly.entity_id
_entity_poly.type
_entity_poly.pdbx_seq_one_letter_code
_entity_poly.pdbx_strand_id
1 'polypeptide(L)'
;MFGVTKFGDNIEDEWFIVYVIKQITKEFPELVARIEDNDGEFLLIEAADFLPKWLDPDNSTNRVFFHHGELCIIPAPRKPGAESWLPTTPPTIPQALNIITAHSEKILASESIRAAVNRRIRGYPEKIQASLHRAHCFLPAGIVAVLKRRPRLVAAAVQAFYLRDPIDLRACRVFKTFLPETRIMTSVTFTKCLYAQLVQQRFVPDRRSGYR
;
A
#
# COMPACT_ATOMS: atom_id res chain seq x y z
N MET A 1 17.14 2.00 -6.77
CA MET A 1 16.36 2.89 -5.85
C MET A 1 15.28 2.02 -5.22
N PHE A 2 15.00 2.15 -3.93
CA PHE A 2 13.89 1.45 -3.28
C PHE A 2 13.00 2.47 -2.57
N GLY A 3 11.70 2.19 -2.51
CA GLY A 3 10.72 2.99 -1.79
C GLY A 3 10.11 2.14 -0.68
N VAL A 4 9.79 2.76 0.45
CA VAL A 4 9.11 2.11 1.57
C VAL A 4 7.89 2.93 1.93
N THR A 5 6.77 2.25 2.17
CA THR A 5 5.53 2.87 2.62
C THR A 5 4.89 2.03 3.71
N LYS A 6 4.05 2.65 4.53
CA LYS A 6 3.28 1.99 5.59
C LYS A 6 1.80 2.12 5.24
N PHE A 7 1.10 1.00 5.12
CA PHE A 7 -0.34 0.99 4.81
C PHE A 7 -1.23 0.82 6.06
N GLY A 8 -0.63 0.60 7.24
CA GLY A 8 -1.37 0.49 8.51
C GLY A 8 -2.38 -0.66 8.50
N ASP A 9 -3.57 -0.43 9.06
CA ASP A 9 -4.60 -1.47 9.19
C ASP A 9 -5.45 -1.68 7.92
N ASN A 10 -5.23 -0.90 6.87
CA ASN A 10 -6.04 -0.98 5.65
C ASN A 10 -5.34 -1.84 4.59
N ILE A 11 -5.64 -3.14 4.55
CA ILE A 11 -5.10 -4.06 3.52
C ILE A 11 -5.40 -3.56 2.09
N GLU A 12 -6.50 -2.83 1.87
CA GLU A 12 -6.79 -2.29 0.54
C GLU A 12 -5.77 -1.23 0.07
N ASP A 13 -5.05 -0.56 0.98
CA ASP A 13 -3.99 0.38 0.61
C ASP A 13 -2.75 -0.34 0.06
N GLU A 14 -2.46 -1.56 0.53
CA GLU A 14 -1.43 -2.44 -0.06
C GLU A 14 -1.76 -2.79 -1.51
N TRP A 15 -3.00 -3.23 -1.75
CA TRP A 15 -3.46 -3.55 -3.11
C TRP A 15 -3.59 -2.32 -4.01
N PHE A 16 -3.86 -1.15 -3.44
CA PHE A 16 -3.78 0.10 -4.18
C PHE A 16 -2.35 0.38 -4.67
N ILE A 17 -1.33 0.11 -3.85
CA ILE A 17 0.08 0.24 -4.27
C ILE A 17 0.39 -0.73 -5.41
N VAL A 18 -0.06 -1.98 -5.33
CA VAL A 18 0.09 -2.97 -6.43
C VAL A 18 -0.54 -2.45 -7.72
N TYR A 19 -1.75 -1.89 -7.64
CA TYR A 19 -2.42 -1.27 -8.79
C TYR A 19 -1.58 -0.12 -9.37
N VAL A 20 -1.08 0.80 -8.53
CA VAL A 20 -0.25 1.93 -8.98
C VAL A 20 1.03 1.45 -9.65
N ILE A 21 1.74 0.47 -9.07
CA ILE A 21 2.96 -0.09 -9.66
C ILE A 21 2.67 -0.76 -11.01
N LYS A 22 1.56 -1.51 -11.11
CA LYS A 22 1.10 -2.07 -12.39
C LYS A 22 0.86 -0.97 -13.43
N GLN A 23 0.22 0.15 -13.06
CA GLN A 23 0.01 1.26 -14.00
C GLN A 23 1.31 1.97 -14.38
N ILE A 24 2.22 2.20 -13.42
CA ILE A 24 3.51 2.86 -13.68
C ILE A 24 4.37 2.03 -14.63
N THR A 25 4.51 0.72 -14.37
CA THR A 25 5.27 -0.18 -15.25
C THR A 25 4.60 -0.39 -16.61
N LYS A 26 3.31 -0.10 -16.75
CA LYS A 26 2.60 -0.08 -18.03
C LYS A 26 2.88 1.20 -18.82
N GLU A 27 2.85 2.34 -18.13
CA GLU A 27 3.06 3.66 -18.72
C GLU A 27 4.53 3.90 -19.11
N PHE A 28 5.46 3.35 -18.33
CA PHE A 28 6.90 3.45 -18.53
C PHE A 28 7.48 2.03 -18.69
N PRO A 29 7.50 1.49 -19.93
CA PRO A 29 7.90 0.11 -20.20
C PRO A 29 9.34 -0.23 -19.78
N GLU A 30 10.21 0.77 -19.69
CA GLU A 30 11.58 0.63 -19.19
C GLU A 30 11.67 0.31 -17.70
N LEU A 31 10.56 0.45 -16.96
CA LEU A 31 10.52 0.20 -15.53
C LEU A 31 10.22 -1.26 -15.22
N VAL A 32 11.08 -1.84 -14.40
CA VAL A 32 10.87 -3.10 -13.71
C VAL A 32 10.65 -2.79 -12.23
N ALA A 33 9.57 -3.31 -11.66
CA ALA A 33 9.24 -3.10 -10.25
C ALA A 33 9.12 -4.43 -9.51
N ARG A 34 9.65 -4.47 -8.29
CA ARG A 34 9.42 -5.53 -7.30
C ARG A 34 8.67 -4.92 -6.12
N ILE A 35 7.74 -5.66 -5.56
CA ILE A 35 6.97 -5.25 -4.38
C ILE A 35 7.03 -6.41 -3.39
N GLU A 36 7.44 -6.12 -2.16
CA GLU A 36 7.46 -7.07 -1.06
C GLU A 36 6.80 -6.41 0.16
N ASP A 37 6.18 -7.22 1.01
CA ASP A 37 5.64 -6.81 2.31
C ASP A 37 6.42 -7.49 3.45
N ASN A 38 5.87 -7.49 4.67
CA ASN A 38 6.53 -8.11 5.81
C ASN A 38 6.56 -9.65 5.74
N ASP A 39 5.70 -10.26 4.92
CA ASP A 39 5.65 -11.71 4.66
C ASP A 39 6.51 -12.09 3.42
N GLY A 40 7.11 -11.10 2.75
CA GLY A 40 7.96 -11.27 1.58
C GLY A 40 7.17 -11.15 0.28
N GLU A 41 7.06 -12.26 -0.46
CA GLU A 41 6.42 -12.30 -1.79
C GLU A 41 4.90 -12.51 -1.67
N PHE A 42 4.18 -11.57 -1.05
CA PHE A 42 2.73 -11.68 -0.80
C PHE A 42 1.87 -11.86 -2.06
N LEU A 43 2.34 -11.40 -3.22
CA LEU A 43 1.67 -11.63 -4.51
C LEU A 43 1.55 -13.13 -4.84
N LEU A 44 2.52 -13.94 -4.40
CA LEU A 44 2.49 -15.39 -4.56
C LEU A 44 1.48 -16.04 -3.62
N ILE A 45 1.25 -15.45 -2.44
CA ILE A 45 0.23 -15.92 -1.49
C ILE A 45 -1.17 -15.81 -2.12
N GLU A 46 -1.49 -14.68 -2.75
CA GLU A 46 -2.78 -14.50 -3.45
C GLU A 46 -2.96 -15.49 -4.62
N ALA A 47 -1.86 -15.92 -5.23
CA ALA A 47 -1.86 -16.82 -6.38
C ALA A 47 -1.51 -18.29 -6.01
N ALA A 48 -1.51 -18.65 -4.72
CA ALA A 48 -0.97 -19.92 -4.21
C ALA A 48 -1.51 -21.15 -4.94
N ASP A 49 -2.82 -21.20 -5.22
CA ASP A 49 -3.48 -22.32 -5.89
C ASP A 49 -3.03 -22.55 -7.35
N PHE A 50 -2.37 -21.56 -7.94
CA PHE A 50 -1.96 -21.55 -9.35
C PHE A 50 -0.44 -21.57 -9.53
N LEU A 51 0.33 -21.58 -8.42
CA LEU A 51 1.77 -21.56 -8.48
C LEU A 51 2.31 -22.87 -9.07
N PRO A 52 3.37 -22.81 -9.88
CA PRO A 52 4.02 -24.02 -10.33
C PRO A 52 4.69 -24.72 -9.15
N LYS A 53 4.68 -26.06 -9.15
CA LYS A 53 5.24 -26.89 -8.05
C LYS A 53 6.70 -26.63 -7.70
N TRP A 54 7.46 -25.99 -8.59
CA TRP A 54 8.86 -25.66 -8.36
C TRP A 54 9.02 -24.36 -7.56
N LEU A 55 8.02 -23.48 -7.51
CA LEU A 55 8.14 -22.19 -6.84
C LEU A 55 7.66 -22.32 -5.40
N ASP A 56 8.55 -22.03 -4.46
CA ASP A 56 8.32 -22.13 -3.02
C ASP A 56 8.92 -20.91 -2.30
N PRO A 57 8.61 -20.70 -1.00
CA PRO A 57 9.14 -19.56 -0.26
C PRO A 57 10.66 -19.46 -0.27
N ASP A 58 11.38 -20.59 -0.21
CA ASP A 58 12.85 -20.62 -0.11
C ASP A 58 13.52 -20.20 -1.43
N ASN A 59 12.86 -20.39 -2.57
CA ASN A 59 13.44 -20.10 -3.88
C ASN A 59 12.83 -18.90 -4.63
N SER A 60 11.79 -18.28 -4.06
CA SER A 60 11.03 -17.17 -4.66
C SER A 60 11.78 -15.83 -4.73
N THR A 61 12.83 -15.68 -3.93
CA THR A 61 13.60 -14.42 -3.81
C THR A 61 14.06 -13.91 -5.18
N ASN A 62 13.76 -12.63 -5.46
CA ASN A 62 14.10 -11.93 -6.71
C ASN A 62 13.60 -12.63 -7.98
N ARG A 63 12.43 -13.30 -7.93
CA ARG A 63 11.83 -13.90 -9.13
C ARG A 63 10.56 -13.21 -9.59
N VAL A 64 9.90 -12.43 -8.74
CA VAL A 64 8.58 -11.86 -9.00
C VAL A 64 8.71 -10.36 -9.30
N PHE A 65 8.22 -9.93 -10.46
CA PHE A 65 8.32 -8.54 -10.90
C PHE A 65 7.09 -8.11 -11.68
N PHE A 66 6.85 -6.80 -11.71
CA PHE A 66 6.02 -6.14 -12.71
C PHE A 66 6.89 -5.56 -13.82
N HIS A 67 6.52 -5.81 -15.07
CA HIS A 67 7.16 -5.28 -16.26
C HIS A 67 6.09 -5.11 -17.36
N HIS A 68 6.06 -3.95 -18.04
CA HIS A 68 5.02 -3.63 -19.03
C HIS A 68 3.57 -3.77 -18.49
N GLY A 69 3.37 -3.57 -17.18
CA GLY A 69 2.07 -3.74 -16.52
C GLY A 69 1.62 -5.20 -16.32
N GLU A 70 2.48 -6.17 -16.64
CA GLU A 70 2.22 -7.59 -16.46
C GLU A 70 3.07 -8.16 -15.32
N LEU A 71 2.53 -9.18 -14.64
CA LEU A 71 3.28 -9.91 -13.62
C LEU A 71 4.18 -10.94 -14.31
N CYS A 72 5.45 -10.90 -13.98
CA CYS A 72 6.47 -11.80 -14.48
C CYS A 72 7.06 -12.63 -13.34
N ILE A 73 7.33 -13.90 -13.61
CA ILE A 73 8.00 -14.83 -12.71
C ILE A 73 9.18 -15.46 -13.44
N ILE A 74 10.40 -15.22 -12.95
CA ILE A 74 11.62 -15.81 -13.49
C ILE A 74 11.65 -17.32 -13.17
N PRO A 75 11.61 -18.20 -14.18
CA PRO A 75 11.52 -19.63 -13.94
C PRO A 75 12.83 -20.24 -13.42
N ALA A 76 12.73 -21.36 -12.71
CA ALA A 76 13.86 -22.22 -12.38
C ALA A 76 14.04 -23.33 -13.44
N PRO A 77 15.26 -23.81 -13.70
CA PRO A 77 15.51 -24.88 -14.66
C PRO A 77 14.86 -26.20 -14.22
N ARG A 78 14.09 -26.82 -15.12
CA ARG A 78 13.42 -28.12 -14.86
C ARG A 78 14.37 -29.33 -14.89
N LYS A 79 15.51 -29.19 -15.57
CA LYS A 79 16.55 -30.22 -15.72
C LYS A 79 17.93 -29.57 -15.71
N PRO A 80 18.98 -30.24 -15.22
CA PRO A 80 20.36 -29.82 -15.44
C PRO A 80 20.63 -29.75 -16.95
N GLY A 81 21.10 -28.59 -17.45
CA GLY A 81 21.29 -28.34 -18.89
C GLY A 81 20.07 -27.75 -19.63
N ALA A 82 19.02 -27.35 -18.91
CA ALA A 82 17.99 -26.46 -19.45
C ALA A 82 18.60 -25.09 -19.86
N GLU A 83 17.84 -24.28 -20.61
CA GLU A 83 18.27 -23.01 -21.22
C GLU A 83 19.25 -22.22 -20.34
N SER A 84 20.40 -21.83 -20.90
CA SER A 84 21.56 -21.30 -20.15
C SER A 84 21.31 -20.01 -19.37
N TRP A 85 20.23 -19.29 -19.67
CA TRP A 85 19.84 -18.05 -18.99
C TRP A 85 19.00 -18.30 -17.74
N LEU A 86 18.54 -19.54 -17.49
CA LEU A 86 17.72 -19.87 -16.33
C LEU A 86 18.57 -19.96 -15.07
N PRO A 87 18.27 -19.19 -14.02
CA PRO A 87 19.06 -19.20 -12.80
C PRO A 87 18.71 -20.44 -11.95
N THR A 88 19.71 -21.29 -11.72
CA THR A 88 19.61 -22.50 -10.89
C THR A 88 19.35 -22.18 -9.41
N THR A 89 19.88 -21.05 -8.94
CA THR A 89 19.64 -20.50 -7.60
C THR A 89 18.80 -19.23 -7.71
N PRO A 90 18.23 -18.70 -6.61
CA PRO A 90 17.61 -17.38 -6.63
C PRO A 90 18.56 -16.34 -7.26
N PRO A 91 18.13 -15.59 -8.28
CA PRO A 91 19.00 -14.66 -8.97
C PRO A 91 19.30 -13.42 -8.10
N THR A 92 20.43 -12.79 -8.34
CA THR A 92 20.68 -11.43 -7.86
C THR A 92 19.81 -10.42 -8.62
N ILE A 93 19.56 -9.24 -8.06
CA ILE A 93 18.79 -8.19 -8.74
C ILE A 93 19.36 -7.86 -10.14
N PRO A 94 20.68 -7.66 -10.34
CA PRO A 94 21.22 -7.42 -11.69
C PRO A 94 20.97 -8.57 -12.67
N GLN A 95 21.09 -9.82 -12.21
CA GLN A 95 20.78 -10.98 -13.05
C GLN A 95 19.29 -11.02 -13.41
N ALA A 96 18.42 -10.76 -12.44
CA ALA A 96 16.98 -10.72 -12.67
C ALA A 96 16.59 -9.66 -13.71
N LEU A 97 17.13 -8.44 -13.60
CA LEU A 97 16.90 -7.36 -14.56
C LEU A 97 17.41 -7.71 -15.96
N ASN A 98 18.59 -8.34 -16.08
CA ASN A 98 19.12 -8.81 -17.35
C ASN A 98 18.20 -9.87 -17.99
N ILE A 99 17.70 -10.82 -17.20
CA ILE A 99 16.76 -11.84 -17.67
C ILE A 99 15.44 -11.21 -18.13
N ILE A 100 14.90 -10.26 -17.36
CA ILE A 100 13.63 -9.58 -17.69
C ILE A 100 13.75 -8.81 -19.00
N THR A 101 14.87 -8.13 -19.20
CA THR A 101 15.12 -7.37 -20.43
C THR A 101 15.35 -8.29 -21.63
N ALA A 102 16.10 -9.38 -21.47
CA ALA A 102 16.48 -10.28 -22.57
C ALA A 102 15.38 -11.30 -22.94
N HIS A 103 14.50 -11.66 -22.00
CA HIS A 103 13.57 -12.79 -22.13
C HIS A 103 12.16 -12.46 -21.63
N SER A 104 11.69 -11.22 -21.84
CA SER A 104 10.39 -10.71 -21.36
C SER A 104 9.19 -11.61 -21.66
N GLU A 105 9.13 -12.22 -22.86
CA GLU A 105 8.04 -13.12 -23.26
C GLU A 105 8.05 -14.47 -22.54
N LYS A 106 9.23 -14.94 -22.12
CA LYS A 106 9.41 -16.26 -21.48
C LYS A 106 9.20 -16.25 -19.97
N ILE A 107 9.14 -15.07 -19.38
CA ILE A 107 8.97 -14.87 -17.93
C ILE A 107 7.56 -14.42 -17.56
N LEU A 108 6.67 -14.23 -18.53
CA LEU A 108 5.29 -13.85 -18.26
C LEU A 108 4.63 -14.92 -17.37
N ALA A 109 4.06 -14.50 -16.24
CA ALA A 109 3.35 -15.43 -15.36
C ALA A 109 2.14 -16.03 -16.08
N SER A 110 1.75 -17.25 -15.68
CA SER A 110 0.58 -17.90 -16.27
C SER A 110 -0.68 -17.04 -16.11
N GLU A 111 -1.63 -17.19 -17.02
CA GLU A 111 -2.90 -16.44 -16.99
C GLU A 111 -3.61 -16.60 -15.65
N SER A 112 -3.59 -17.79 -15.04
CA SER A 112 -4.21 -18.06 -13.74
C SER A 112 -3.58 -17.25 -12.60
N ILE A 113 -2.25 -17.16 -12.55
CA ILE A 113 -1.53 -16.34 -11.55
C ILE A 113 -1.85 -14.86 -11.77
N ARG A 114 -1.78 -14.38 -13.02
CA ARG A 114 -2.08 -12.99 -13.36
C ARG A 114 -3.52 -12.64 -13.02
N ALA A 115 -4.46 -13.53 -13.31
CA ALA A 115 -5.88 -13.35 -12.99
C ALA A 115 -6.14 -13.28 -11.48
N ALA A 116 -5.44 -14.08 -10.67
CA ALA A 116 -5.55 -14.04 -9.21
C ALA A 116 -5.13 -12.66 -8.65
N VAL A 117 -3.97 -12.15 -9.06
CA VAL A 117 -3.49 -10.82 -8.66
C VAL A 117 -4.39 -9.71 -9.22
N ASN A 118 -4.76 -9.79 -10.51
CA ASN A 118 -5.63 -8.81 -11.16
C ASN A 118 -7.04 -8.77 -10.53
N ARG A 119 -7.51 -9.86 -9.93
CA ARG A 119 -8.80 -9.91 -9.22
C ARG A 119 -8.77 -9.03 -7.97
N ARG A 120 -7.68 -8.98 -7.21
CA ARG A 120 -7.56 -8.12 -6.01
C ARG A 120 -7.58 -6.64 -6.36
N ILE A 121 -6.85 -6.26 -7.42
CA ILE A 121 -6.81 -4.88 -7.91
C ILE A 121 -7.98 -4.51 -8.86
N ARG A 122 -8.95 -5.41 -9.05
CA ARG A 122 -10.12 -5.14 -9.88
C ARG A 122 -10.93 -3.98 -9.29
N GLY A 123 -11.40 -3.08 -10.17
CA GLY A 123 -12.23 -1.93 -9.79
C GLY A 123 -11.44 -0.69 -9.41
N TYR A 124 -10.12 -0.72 -9.45
CA TYR A 124 -9.33 0.51 -9.53
C TYR A 124 -9.37 1.05 -10.98
N PRO A 125 -9.46 2.38 -11.17
CA PRO A 125 -9.34 3.44 -10.16
C PRO A 125 -10.64 3.83 -9.43
N GLU A 126 -11.81 3.33 -9.80
CA GLU A 126 -13.11 3.76 -9.24
C GLU A 126 -13.21 3.50 -7.73
N LYS A 127 -12.60 2.40 -7.25
CA LYS A 127 -12.46 2.06 -5.82
C LYS A 127 -11.84 3.18 -4.99
N ILE A 128 -10.97 4.02 -5.58
CA ILE A 128 -10.34 5.14 -4.87
C ILE A 128 -11.41 6.11 -4.40
N GLN A 129 -12.34 6.49 -5.27
CA GLN A 129 -13.42 7.40 -4.89
C GLN A 129 -14.42 6.71 -3.97
N ALA A 130 -14.72 5.43 -4.22
CA ALA A 130 -15.61 4.65 -3.38
C ALA A 130 -15.06 4.41 -1.96
N SER A 131 -13.75 4.47 -1.75
CA SER A 131 -13.12 4.32 -0.43
C SER A 131 -13.12 5.63 0.38
N LEU A 132 -13.43 6.76 -0.24
CA LEU A 132 -13.54 8.04 0.46
C LEU A 132 -14.82 8.12 1.29
N HIS A 133 -14.73 8.83 2.40
CA HIS A 133 -15.83 9.14 3.30
C HIS A 133 -15.80 10.63 3.64
N ARG A 134 -16.98 11.26 3.68
CA ARG A 134 -17.13 12.67 4.09
C ARG A 134 -18.01 12.74 5.33
N ALA A 135 -17.51 13.41 6.36
CA ALA A 135 -18.23 13.66 7.58
C ALA A 135 -18.18 15.15 7.95
N HIS A 136 -19.22 15.62 8.64
CA HIS A 136 -19.21 16.96 9.24
C HIS A 136 -18.53 16.89 10.60
N CYS A 137 -17.51 17.72 10.80
CA CYS A 137 -16.73 17.78 12.03
C CYS A 137 -16.67 19.21 12.55
N PHE A 138 -16.70 19.37 13.87
CA PHE A 138 -16.39 20.64 14.53
C PHE A 138 -14.88 20.77 14.71
N LEU A 139 -14.25 21.63 13.91
CA LEU A 139 -12.81 21.85 13.94
C LEU A 139 -12.49 23.33 14.16
N PRO A 140 -11.46 23.67 14.96
CA PRO A 140 -10.93 25.04 15.03
C PRO A 140 -10.65 25.61 13.64
N ALA A 141 -11.02 26.88 13.40
CA ALA A 141 -10.89 27.53 12.10
C ALA A 141 -9.46 27.46 11.53
N GLY A 142 -8.44 27.54 12.39
CA GLY A 142 -7.03 27.37 11.99
C GLY A 142 -6.73 25.98 11.41
N ILE A 143 -7.30 24.91 12.00
CA ILE A 143 -7.17 23.55 11.46
C ILE A 143 -7.84 23.46 10.09
N VAL A 144 -9.03 24.05 9.94
CA VAL A 144 -9.73 24.08 8.65
C VAL A 144 -8.89 24.76 7.58
N ALA A 145 -8.26 25.89 7.89
CA ALA A 145 -7.36 26.59 6.96
C ALA A 145 -6.15 25.73 6.55
N VAL A 146 -5.55 25.00 7.51
CA VAL A 146 -4.44 24.07 7.24
C VAL A 146 -4.88 22.90 6.37
N LEU A 147 -6.01 22.25 6.70
CA LEU A 147 -6.52 21.10 5.96
C LEU A 147 -6.94 21.46 4.53
N LYS A 148 -7.46 22.66 4.30
CA LYS A 148 -7.74 23.17 2.94
C LYS A 148 -6.50 23.23 2.06
N ARG A 149 -5.33 23.54 2.64
CA ARG A 149 -4.05 23.60 1.91
C ARG A 149 -3.33 22.26 1.87
N ARG A 150 -3.51 21.42 2.90
CA ARG A 150 -2.79 20.15 3.08
C ARG A 150 -3.75 19.03 3.55
N PRO A 151 -4.63 18.53 2.68
CA PRO A 151 -5.64 17.53 3.05
C PRO A 151 -5.03 16.19 3.51
N ARG A 152 -3.81 15.86 3.06
CA ARG A 152 -3.07 14.66 3.50
C ARG A 152 -2.80 14.61 5.00
N LEU A 153 -2.81 15.75 5.69
CA LEU A 153 -2.64 15.80 7.15
C LEU A 153 -3.78 15.14 7.92
N VAL A 154 -4.94 14.94 7.29
CA VAL A 154 -6.05 14.18 7.88
C VAL A 154 -5.59 12.78 8.29
N ALA A 155 -4.93 12.05 7.38
CA ALA A 155 -4.45 10.69 7.66
C ALA A 155 -3.42 10.69 8.81
N ALA A 156 -2.47 11.62 8.80
CA ALA A 156 -1.47 11.75 9.86
C ALA A 156 -2.09 12.07 11.23
N ALA A 157 -3.07 12.97 11.27
CA ALA A 157 -3.77 13.32 12.51
C ALA A 157 -4.60 12.15 13.06
N VAL A 158 -5.30 11.42 12.18
CA VAL A 158 -6.05 10.22 12.55
C VAL A 158 -5.12 9.16 13.10
N GLN A 159 -3.99 8.87 12.44
CA GLN A 159 -3.03 7.86 12.90
C GLN A 159 -2.42 8.25 14.24
N ALA A 160 -1.95 9.50 14.40
CA ALA A 160 -1.39 9.98 15.66
C ALA A 160 -2.39 9.86 16.82
N PHE A 161 -3.68 10.10 16.56
CA PHE A 161 -4.72 9.91 17.56
C PHE A 161 -5.02 8.43 17.79
N TYR A 162 -5.21 7.64 16.73
CA TYR A 162 -5.61 6.24 16.82
C TYR A 162 -4.56 5.38 17.54
N LEU A 163 -3.28 5.62 17.28
CA LEU A 163 -2.14 4.90 17.86
C LEU A 163 -1.58 5.54 19.13
N ARG A 164 -2.26 6.55 19.68
CA ARG A 164 -1.79 7.34 20.84
C ARG A 164 -1.50 6.45 22.05
N ASP A 165 -0.42 6.76 22.74
CA ASP A 165 -0.10 6.20 24.05
C ASP A 165 -0.45 7.19 25.21
N PRO A 166 -0.27 6.81 26.49
CA PRO A 166 -0.51 7.70 27.62
C PRO A 166 0.37 8.97 27.65
N ILE A 167 1.52 8.97 26.98
CA ILE A 167 2.43 10.12 26.85
C ILE A 167 1.89 11.07 25.78
N ASP A 168 1.49 10.56 24.62
CA ASP A 168 0.89 11.33 23.52
C ASP A 168 -0.38 12.05 23.97
N LEU A 169 -1.18 11.41 24.82
CA LEU A 169 -2.38 11.99 25.41
C LEU A 169 -2.12 13.27 26.23
N ARG A 170 -0.87 13.52 26.68
CA ARG A 170 -0.51 14.77 27.35
C ARG A 170 -0.66 15.98 26.43
N ALA A 171 -0.44 15.81 25.12
CA ALA A 171 -0.64 16.85 24.12
C ALA A 171 -2.11 17.26 23.98
N CYS A 172 -3.05 16.38 24.35
CA CYS A 172 -4.50 16.64 24.30
C CYS A 172 -5.04 17.30 25.58
N ARG A 173 -4.19 17.54 26.60
CA ARG A 173 -4.64 18.14 27.87
C ARG A 173 -4.96 19.62 27.76
N VAL A 174 -4.15 20.36 26.99
CA VAL A 174 -4.29 21.81 26.77
C VAL A 174 -3.90 22.12 25.35
N PHE A 175 -4.83 22.68 24.58
CA PHE A 175 -4.59 23.08 23.20
C PHE A 175 -4.15 24.55 23.14
N LYS A 176 -2.89 24.80 22.77
CA LYS A 176 -2.31 26.17 22.69
C LYS A 176 -2.32 26.77 21.28
N THR A 177 -2.28 25.92 20.25
CA THR A 177 -2.17 26.37 18.85
C THR A 177 -3.55 26.53 18.20
N PHE A 178 -4.41 25.52 18.36
CA PHE A 178 -5.75 25.52 17.79
C PHE A 178 -6.79 25.54 18.91
N LEU A 179 -7.35 26.71 19.14
CA LEU A 179 -8.22 26.98 20.27
C LEU A 179 -9.65 26.42 20.03
N PRO A 180 -10.25 25.69 20.99
CA PRO A 180 -11.58 25.09 20.86
C PRO A 180 -12.71 26.10 20.62
N GLU A 181 -12.55 27.35 21.03
CA GLU A 181 -13.56 28.41 20.90
C GLU A 181 -13.78 28.82 19.44
N THR A 182 -12.79 28.57 18.59
CA THR A 182 -12.83 28.91 17.15
C THR A 182 -13.43 27.80 16.28
N ARG A 183 -14.11 26.82 16.89
CA ARG A 183 -14.66 25.67 16.19
C ARG A 183 -15.78 26.08 15.24
N ILE A 184 -15.66 25.61 14.01
CA ILE A 184 -16.70 25.70 12.99
C ILE A 184 -17.05 24.30 12.50
N MET A 185 -18.30 24.13 12.08
CA MET A 185 -18.71 22.90 11.40
C MET A 185 -18.17 22.93 9.97
N THR A 186 -17.43 21.89 9.58
CA THR A 186 -16.89 21.75 8.22
C THR A 186 -17.01 20.30 7.76
N SER A 187 -17.17 20.09 6.45
CA SER A 187 -17.03 18.77 5.86
C SER A 187 -15.55 18.42 5.72
N VAL A 188 -15.15 17.23 6.17
CA VAL A 188 -13.79 16.70 6.05
C VAL A 188 -13.86 15.37 5.29
N THR A 189 -12.92 15.17 4.37
CA THR A 189 -12.80 13.93 3.59
C THR A 189 -11.70 13.06 4.17
N PHE A 190 -12.02 11.79 4.41
CA PHE A 190 -11.14 10.73 4.91
C PHE A 190 -11.25 9.52 3.96
N THR A 191 -10.46 8.48 4.20
CA THR A 191 -10.87 7.14 3.76
C THR A 191 -11.88 6.57 4.77
N LYS A 192 -12.68 5.60 4.35
CA LYS A 192 -13.60 4.86 5.24
C LYS A 192 -12.87 4.24 6.42
N CYS A 193 -11.66 3.70 6.21
CA CYS A 193 -10.83 3.15 7.27
C CYS A 193 -10.43 4.22 8.29
N LEU A 194 -9.90 5.36 7.84
CA LEU A 194 -9.53 6.46 8.74
C LEU A 194 -10.73 6.99 9.55
N TYR A 195 -11.90 7.09 8.92
CA TYR A 195 -13.11 7.48 9.65
C TYR A 195 -13.52 6.43 10.70
N ALA A 196 -13.50 5.15 10.35
CA ALA A 196 -13.80 4.07 11.28
C ALA A 196 -12.81 4.04 12.45
N GLN A 197 -11.51 4.27 12.19
CA GLN A 197 -10.47 4.39 13.21
C GLN A 197 -10.77 5.51 14.22
N LEU A 198 -11.36 6.63 13.81
CA LEU A 198 -11.80 7.67 14.73
C LEU A 198 -13.06 7.27 15.51
N VAL A 199 -14.08 6.76 14.83
CA VAL A 199 -15.39 6.46 15.43
C VAL A 199 -15.30 5.39 16.51
N GLN A 200 -14.41 4.41 16.35
CA GLN A 200 -14.23 3.34 17.34
C GLN A 200 -13.49 3.80 18.62
N GLN A 201 -12.91 5.00 18.63
CA GLN A 201 -12.13 5.49 19.76
C GLN A 201 -13.03 6.17 20.79
N ARG A 202 -13.22 5.50 21.94
CA ARG A 202 -13.80 6.14 23.12
C ARG A 202 -12.79 7.13 23.68
N PHE A 203 -13.09 8.42 23.59
CA PHE A 203 -12.24 9.48 24.10
C PHE A 203 -13.05 10.49 24.89
N VAL A 204 -12.63 10.74 26.12
CA VAL A 204 -13.16 11.80 26.96
C VAL A 204 -12.09 12.88 27.04
N PRO A 205 -12.36 14.10 26.56
CA PRO A 205 -11.38 15.17 26.60
C PRO A 205 -11.01 15.55 28.04
N ASP A 206 -9.77 15.99 28.25
CA ASP A 206 -9.37 16.52 29.55
C ASP A 206 -10.19 17.78 29.86
N ARG A 207 -10.62 17.96 31.11
CA ARG A 207 -11.38 19.14 31.54
C ARG A 207 -10.66 20.47 31.24
N ARG A 208 -9.32 20.45 31.19
CA ARG A 208 -8.46 21.61 30.89
C ARG A 208 -8.34 21.90 29.40
N SER A 209 -8.84 21.01 28.54
CA SER A 209 -8.67 21.13 27.10
C SER A 209 -9.60 22.18 26.46
N GLY A 210 -10.66 22.59 27.16
CA GLY A 210 -11.71 23.46 26.63
C GLY A 210 -12.70 22.76 25.70
N TYR A 211 -12.48 21.47 25.39
CA TYR A 211 -13.46 20.62 24.70
C TYR A 211 -14.42 20.02 25.75
N ARG A 212 -15.71 20.19 25.52
CA ARG A 212 -16.82 19.57 26.26
C ARG A 212 -17.58 18.63 25.35
#